data_AF-A0A8S8ZCW8-F1
#
_entry.id   AF-A0A8S8ZCW8-F1
#
_cell.length_a   1.000
_cell.length_b   1.000
_cell.length_c   1.000
_cell.angle_alpha   90.00
_cell.angle_beta   90.00
_cell.angle_gamma   90.00
#
_symmetry.space_group_name_H-M   'P 1'
#
loop_
_entity.id
_entity.type
_entity.pdbx_description
1 polymer ?
#
loop_
_entity_poly.entity_id
_entity_poly.type
_entity_poly.pdbx_seq_one_letter_code
_entity_poly.pdbx_strand_id
1 'polypeptide(L)' 'MKKLLKELPSLKKPTVSPLSEKGWVGVNTVILKTDFHKLIPKLRKIAQGIVVHEPRQILQLEEIKRDEEN' A
#
# COMPACT_ATOMS: atom_id res chain seq x y z
N MET A 1 -13.39 4.74 -6.45
CA MET A 1 -12.88 4.27 -5.15
C MET A 1 -12.91 2.75 -4.96
N LYS A 2 -14.09 2.09 -4.96
CA LYS A 2 -14.21 0.65 -4.62
C LYS A 2 -13.37 -0.31 -5.48
N LYS A 3 -13.12 0.02 -6.76
CA LYS A 3 -12.29 -0.81 -7.67
C LYS A 3 -10.80 -0.76 -7.30
N LEU A 4 -10.26 0.42 -6.95
CA LEU A 4 -8.85 0.59 -6.58
C LEU A 4 -8.52 -0.17 -5.29
N LEU A 5 -9.35 -0.01 -4.26
CA LEU A 5 -9.14 -0.69 -2.96
C LEU A 5 -9.30 -2.21 -3.04
N LYS A 6 -9.99 -2.74 -4.06
CA LYS A 6 -10.10 -4.18 -4.30
C LYS A 6 -8.90 -4.76 -5.03
N GLU A 7 -8.22 -3.98 -5.86
CA GLU A 7 -7.09 -4.43 -6.68
C GLU A 7 -5.74 -4.29 -5.96
N LEU A 8 -5.68 -3.55 -4.85
CA LEU A 8 -4.43 -3.33 -4.12
C LEU A 8 -4.21 -4.41 -3.06
N PRO A 9 -3.21 -5.31 -3.23
CA PRO A 9 -2.71 -6.09 -2.11
C PRO A 9 -2.05 -5.14 -1.11
N SER A 10 -2.10 -5.50 0.16
CA SER A 10 -1.47 -4.74 1.23
C SER A 10 -1.00 -5.70 2.31
N LEU A 11 0.16 -5.43 2.92
CA LEU A 11 0.65 -6.20 4.07
C LEU A 11 -0.39 -6.29 5.20
N LYS A 12 -1.17 -5.22 5.43
CA LYS A 12 -2.34 -5.20 6.32
C LYS A 12 -3.57 -4.66 5.59
N LYS A 13 -3.67 -3.33 5.47
CA LYS A 13 -4.70 -2.60 4.70
C LYS A 13 -4.06 -1.35 4.09
N PRO A 14 -4.49 -0.89 2.91
CA PRO A 14 -4.01 0.37 2.37
C PRO A 14 -4.45 1.54 3.26
N THR A 15 -3.54 2.47 3.52
CA THR A 15 -3.87 3.75 4.16
C THR A 15 -4.54 4.66 3.14
N VAL A 16 -5.69 5.23 3.50
CA VAL A 16 -6.44 6.16 2.65
C VAL A 16 -6.58 7.48 3.39
N SER A 17 -6.13 8.56 2.77
CA SER A 17 -6.16 9.91 3.36
C SER A 17 -6.79 10.91 2.39
N PRO A 18 -7.72 11.78 2.83
CA PRO A 18 -8.25 12.83 1.99
C PRO A 18 -7.15 13.84 1.64
N LEU A 19 -7.15 14.33 0.39
CA LEU A 19 -6.24 15.40 -0.02
C LEU A 19 -6.95 16.76 0.06
N SER A 20 -6.16 17.84 -0.05
CA SER A 20 -6.67 19.22 0.00
C SER A 20 -7.73 19.50 -1.08
N GLU A 21 -7.61 18.85 -2.24
CA GLU A 21 -8.60 18.94 -3.30
C GLU A 21 -9.78 18.00 -3.06
N LYS A 22 -11.00 18.55 -3.06
CA LYS A 22 -12.22 17.79 -2.79
C LYS A 22 -12.41 16.70 -3.85
N GLY A 23 -12.59 15.47 -3.40
CA GLY A 23 -12.78 14.30 -4.26
C GLY A 23 -11.49 13.52 -4.54
N TRP A 24 -10.33 14.05 -4.17
CA TRP A 24 -9.06 13.35 -4.24
C TRP A 24 -8.70 12.65 -2.93
N VAL A 25 -8.04 11.50 -3.07
CA VAL A 25 -7.48 10.75 -1.95
C VAL A 25 -6.07 10.28 -2.27
N GLY A 26 -5.22 10.32 -1.26
CA GLY A 26 -3.94 9.62 -1.25
C GLY A 26 -4.17 8.18 -0.81
N VAL A 27 -3.57 7.24 -1.52
CA VAL A 27 -3.55 5.82 -1.13
C VAL A 27 -2.11 5.38 -0.97
N ASN A 28 -1.77 4.84 0.20
CA ASN A 28 -0.45 4.28 0.48
C ASN A 28 -0.59 2.79 0.81
N THR A 29 0.22 1.95 0.19
CA THR A 29 0.23 0.51 0.44
C THR A 29 1.62 -0.06 0.23
N VAL A 30 1.92 -1.15 0.94
CA VAL A 30 3.12 -1.96 0.74
C VAL A 30 2.70 -3.26 0.07
N ILE A 31 3.36 -3.57 -1.05
CA ILE A 31 3.07 -4.75 -1.87
C ILE A 31 4.31 -5.65 -1.95
N LEU A 32 4.07 -6.92 -2.29
CA LEU A 32 5.17 -7.82 -2.65
C LEU A 32 5.80 -7.40 -3.98
N LYS A 33 7.12 -7.53 -4.08
CA LYS A 33 7.89 -7.21 -5.30
C LYS A 33 7.44 -8.05 -6.50
N THR A 34 6.99 -9.28 -6.26
CA THR A 34 6.45 -10.19 -7.26
C THR A 34 5.16 -9.68 -7.91
N ASP A 35 4.38 -8.87 -7.20
CA ASP A 35 3.11 -8.33 -7.69
C ASP A 35 3.26 -6.98 -8.41
N PHE A 36 4.41 -6.32 -8.24
CA PHE A 36 4.70 -4.99 -8.80
C PHE A 36 4.42 -4.91 -10.30
N HIS A 37 5.01 -5.82 -11.09
CA HIS A 37 4.88 -5.82 -12.54
C HIS A 37 3.44 -6.05 -13.02
N LYS A 38 2.63 -6.77 -12.23
CA LYS A 38 1.21 -7.05 -12.53
C LYS A 38 0.33 -5.85 -12.17
N LEU A 39 0.67 -5.12 -11.11
CA LEU A 39 -0.13 -4.02 -10.56
C LEU A 39 0.09 -2.70 -11.29
N ILE A 40 1.33 -2.34 -11.62
CA ILE A 40 1.64 -1.03 -12.20
C ILE A 40 0.81 -0.73 -13.46
N PRO A 41 0.65 -1.64 -14.43
CA PRO A 41 -0.19 -1.38 -15.61
C PRO A 41 -1.67 -1.15 -15.26
N LYS A 42 -2.20 -1.82 -14.24
CA LYS A 42 -3.58 -1.62 -13.78
C LYS A 42 -3.73 -0.27 -13.08
N LEU A 43 -2.80 0.06 -12.18
CA LEU A 43 -2.83 1.31 -11.42
C LEU A 43 -2.69 2.54 -12.31
N ARG A 44 -1.82 2.50 -13.33
CA ARG A 44 -1.67 3.58 -14.30
C ARG A 44 -2.96 3.94 -15.05
N LYS A 45 -3.95 3.03 -15.12
CA LYS A 45 -5.25 3.29 -15.75
C LYS A 45 -6.25 3.98 -14.82
N ILE A 46 -6.02 3.95 -13.51
CA ILE A 46 -7.02 4.34 -12.50
C ILE A 46 -6.49 5.27 -11.41
N ALA A 47 -5.20 5.59 -11.42
CA ALA A 47 -4.52 6.43 -10.44
C ALA A 47 -3.50 7.36 -11.13
N GLN A 48 -3.18 8.46 -10.45
CA GLN A 48 -2.22 9.47 -10.90
C GLN A 48 -1.18 9.72 -9.80
N GLY A 49 0.02 10.17 -10.20
CA GLY A 49 1.09 10.49 -9.25
C GLY A 49 1.63 9.29 -8.47
N ILE A 50 1.81 8.13 -9.13
CA ILE A 50 2.29 6.91 -8.48
C ILE A 50 3.77 7.08 -8.08
N VAL A 51 4.04 7.01 -6.78
CA VAL A 51 5.39 7.00 -6.21
C VAL A 51 5.72 5.60 -5.72
N VAL A 52 6.90 5.09 -6.09
CA VAL A 52 7.38 3.75 -5.73
C VAL A 52 8.70 3.89 -4.98
N HIS A 53 8.80 3.22 -3.84
CA HIS A 53 10.03 3.14 -3.05
C HIS A 53 10.25 1.71 -2.57
N GLU A 54 11.50 1.26 -2.57
CA GLU A 54 11.89 -0.02 -1.98
C GLU A 54 12.36 0.26 -0.53
N PRO A 55 11.65 -0.25 0.50
CA PRO A 55 12.06 -0.04 1.87
C PRO A 55 13.34 -0.81 2.16
N ARG A 56 14.26 -0.21 2.94
CA ARG A 56 15.50 -0.88 3.37
C ARG A 56 15.23 -2.04 4.33
N GLN A 57 14.27 -1.86 5.23
CA GLN A 57 13.87 -2.85 6.23
C GLN A 57 12.41 -2.63 6.61
N ILE A 58 11.67 -3.72 6.83
CA ILE A 58 10.31 -3.70 7.37
C ILE A 58 10.38 -4.41 8.72
N LEU A 59 10.04 -3.70 9.79
CA LEU A 59 9.99 -4.25 11.14
C LEU A 59 8.53 -4.57 11.50
N GLN A 60 8.25 -5.84 11.78
CA GLN A 60 6.95 -6.29 12.26
C GLN A 60 6.95 -6.30 13.80
N LEU A 61 6.81 -5.11 14.38
CA LEU A 61 6.92 -4.93 15.83
C LEU A 61 5.86 -5.71 16.63
N GLU A 62 4.74 -6.09 16.00
CA GLU A 62 3.73 -6.90 16.65
C GLU A 62 4.16 -8.35 16.86
N GLU A 63 5.08 -8.87 16.05
CA GLU A 63 5.63 -10.23 16.19
C GLU A 63 6.71 -10.25 17.27
N ILE A 64 7.50 -9.18 17.40
CA ILE A 64 8.61 -9.06 18.37
C ILE A 64 8.11 -9.16 19.82
N LYS A 65 6.97 -8.53 20.15
CA LYS A 65 6.40 -8.60 21.49
C LYS A 65 6.01 -10.02 21.92
N ARG A 66 5.68 -10.89 20.96
CA ARG A 66 5.20 -12.24 21.23
C ARG A 66 6.32 -13.18 21.68
N ASP A 67 7.56 -12.86 21.30
CA ASP A 67 8.75 -13.63 21.70
C ASP A 67 9.34 -13.12 23.03
N GLU A 68 9.08 -11.87 23.43
CA GLU A 68 9.51 -11.30 24.72
C GLU A 68 8.60 -11.69 25.90
N GLU A 69 7.36 -12.12 25.63
CA GLU A 69 6.37 -12.55 26.63
C GLU A 69 6.34 -14.08 26.88
N ASN A 70 7.22 -14.86 26.23
CA ASN A 70 7.35 -16.32 26.39
C ASN A 70 8.59 -16.75 27.18
#